data_AF-A0AAP4F1A9-F1
#
_entry.id   AF-A0AAP4F1A9-F1
#
_cell.length_a   1.000
_cell.length_b   1.000
_cell.length_c   1.000
_cell.angle_alpha   90.00
_cell.angle_beta   90.00
_cell.angle_gamma   90.00
#
_symmetry.space_group_name_H-M   'P 1'
#
loop_
_entity.id
_entity.type
_entity.pdbx_description
1 polymer ?
#
loop_
_entity_poly.entity_id
_entity_poly.type
_entity_poly.pdbx_seq_one_letter_code
_entity_poly.pdbx_strand_id
1 'polypeptide(L)'
;MSLQKTLWGTTESGQEVYRYLLSNKNGMQVELTNIGCSILSIMVPDRDSKLIDVALGFDTIGEYENNSANFGCVVGRYGNRIRGGQFSFGGRTWQLEQNEGNNHLHGASGGYAFRYWPVSEEGDDHLTFHLESPDGDGGYPGDLTALVTYSLSEDNGLTLSYRVTTSSETVCNLTNHNYFNLSGAGNGDVLDHELMIQADSITEIDKEFIPTGVLFPVKDTALDFNTPKAIGRDIHSSMEQMVLAGGYDHNFVFRKTEGPNASAYAPKTGILMEVFTNSPGVQLYTANFMDGTTVGKNGVKYPKHGGFCLETQLFPDSVNQPSFPSCVVTKDSPQDFHTTYRFSIR
;
A
#
# COMPACT_ATOMS: atom_id res chain seq x y z
N MET A 1 -20.78 3.20 14.83
CA MET A 1 -20.10 2.32 13.86
C MET A 1 -20.80 0.97 13.82
N SER A 2 -20.68 0.25 12.72
CA SER A 2 -21.20 -1.12 12.56
C SER A 2 -20.33 -1.92 11.60
N LEU A 3 -20.23 -3.22 11.84
CA LEU A 3 -19.66 -4.20 10.92
C LEU A 3 -20.77 -5.10 10.37
N GLN A 4 -20.88 -5.23 9.05
CA GLN A 4 -21.74 -6.20 8.38
C GLN A 4 -20.90 -7.24 7.63
N LYS A 5 -21.18 -8.52 7.86
CA LYS A 5 -20.49 -9.64 7.23
C LYS A 5 -21.43 -10.38 6.28
N THR A 6 -21.02 -10.53 5.02
CA THR A 6 -21.80 -11.22 4.00
C THR A 6 -20.93 -12.25 3.29
N LEU A 7 -21.41 -13.49 3.13
CA LEU A 7 -20.75 -14.49 2.30
C LEU A 7 -20.74 -14.00 0.85
N TRP A 8 -19.55 -13.88 0.26
CA TRP A 8 -19.37 -13.47 -1.13
C TRP A 8 -19.34 -14.67 -2.07
N GLY A 9 -18.70 -15.76 -1.64
CA GLY A 9 -18.55 -16.98 -2.42
C GLY A 9 -17.46 -17.87 -1.83
N THR A 10 -16.78 -18.61 -2.70
CA THR A 10 -15.66 -19.49 -2.31
C THR A 10 -14.49 -19.30 -3.26
N THR A 11 -13.26 -19.42 -2.73
CA THR A 11 -12.04 -19.52 -3.54
C THR A 11 -12.04 -20.77 -4.41
N GLU A 12 -11.13 -20.85 -5.38
CA GLU A 12 -10.90 -22.09 -6.14
C GLU A 12 -10.50 -23.27 -5.24
N SER A 13 -9.83 -22.97 -4.12
CA SER A 13 -9.43 -23.94 -3.09
C SER A 13 -10.57 -24.35 -2.13
N GLY A 14 -11.77 -23.76 -2.26
CA GLY A 14 -12.97 -24.09 -1.47
C GLY A 14 -13.08 -23.37 -0.13
N GLN A 15 -12.32 -22.30 0.10
CA GLN A 15 -12.41 -21.48 1.31
C GLN A 15 -13.52 -20.43 1.15
N GLU A 16 -14.35 -20.23 2.17
CA GLU A 16 -15.43 -19.24 2.14
C GLU A 16 -14.88 -17.80 2.16
N VAL A 17 -15.20 -17.04 1.13
CA VAL A 17 -14.79 -15.64 0.98
C VAL A 17 -15.93 -14.74 1.45
N TYR A 18 -15.60 -13.75 2.26
CA TYR A 18 -16.56 -12.83 2.85
C TYR A 18 -16.28 -11.38 2.44
N ARG A 19 -17.35 -10.58 2.40
CA ARG A 19 -17.31 -9.12 2.36
C ARG A 19 -17.63 -8.59 3.74
N TYR A 20 -16.80 -7.67 4.23
CA TYR A 20 -16.91 -7.06 5.54
C TYR A 20 -17.07 -5.56 5.36
N LEU A 21 -18.27 -5.04 5.62
CA LEU A 21 -18.59 -3.63 5.47
C LEU A 21 -18.55 -2.94 6.84
N LEU A 22 -17.54 -2.10 7.05
CA LEU A 22 -17.46 -1.16 8.15
C LEU A 22 -18.17 0.14 7.76
N SER A 23 -18.95 0.72 8.67
CA SER A 23 -19.64 1.99 8.44
C SER A 23 -19.63 2.87 9.68
N ASN A 24 -19.41 4.17 9.51
CA ASN A 24 -19.49 5.16 10.59
C ASN A 24 -20.76 6.03 10.47
N LYS A 25 -21.00 6.89 11.47
CA LYS A 25 -22.20 7.74 11.50
C LYS A 25 -22.15 8.91 10.52
N ASN A 26 -20.95 9.25 10.04
CA ASN A 26 -20.73 10.30 9.05
C ASN A 26 -20.93 9.80 7.60
N GLY A 27 -21.30 8.53 7.42
CA GLY A 27 -21.65 7.95 6.13
C GLY A 27 -20.46 7.35 5.38
N MET A 28 -19.24 7.41 5.91
CA MET A 28 -18.10 6.71 5.33
C MET A 28 -18.27 5.20 5.48
N GLN A 29 -17.95 4.47 4.42
CA GLN A 29 -18.02 3.01 4.39
C GLN A 29 -16.72 2.44 3.84
N VAL A 30 -16.23 1.35 4.45
CA VAL A 30 -15.05 0.63 3.99
C VAL A 30 -15.42 -0.83 3.88
N GLU A 31 -15.17 -1.41 2.72
CA GLU A 31 -15.45 -2.81 2.48
C GLU A 31 -14.15 -3.60 2.31
N LEU A 32 -14.03 -4.70 3.04
CA LEU A 32 -12.85 -5.54 3.11
C LEU A 32 -13.17 -6.98 2.72
N THR A 33 -12.15 -7.74 2.34
CA THR A 33 -12.25 -9.18 2.13
C THR A 33 -11.06 -9.93 2.73
N ASN A 34 -11.27 -11.22 3.02
CA ASN A 34 -10.27 -12.13 3.53
C ASN A 34 -9.22 -12.56 2.48
N ILE A 35 -9.39 -12.23 1.20
CA ILE A 35 -8.33 -12.43 0.19
C ILE A 35 -7.37 -11.24 0.25
N GLY A 36 -6.12 -11.50 0.62
CA GLY A 36 -5.07 -10.48 0.72
C GLY A 36 -5.33 -9.40 1.77
N CYS A 37 -6.30 -9.60 2.67
CA CYS A 37 -6.86 -8.54 3.51
C CYS A 37 -7.28 -7.32 2.68
N SER A 38 -7.83 -7.54 1.48
CA SER A 38 -7.95 -6.48 0.49
C SER A 38 -9.07 -5.49 0.80
N ILE A 39 -8.79 -4.21 0.53
CA ILE A 39 -9.79 -3.15 0.43
C ILE A 39 -10.53 -3.30 -0.90
N LEU A 40 -11.84 -3.53 -0.84
CA LEU A 40 -12.72 -3.61 -2.00
C LEU A 40 -13.23 -2.22 -2.42
N SER A 41 -13.61 -1.41 -1.43
CA SER A 41 -14.08 -0.03 -1.64
C SER A 41 -13.82 0.86 -0.42
N ILE A 42 -13.69 2.15 -0.68
CA ILE A 42 -13.68 3.20 0.34
C ILE A 42 -14.67 4.26 -0.12
N MET A 43 -15.88 4.23 0.40
CA MET A 43 -16.94 5.18 0.06
C MET A 43 -16.84 6.41 0.97
N VAL A 44 -16.52 7.56 0.37
CA VAL A 44 -16.39 8.85 1.08
C VAL A 44 -17.47 9.81 0.58
N PRO A 45 -18.26 10.44 1.47
CA PRO A 45 -19.17 11.51 1.07
C PRO A 45 -18.36 12.69 0.50
N ASP A 46 -18.69 13.16 -0.71
CA ASP A 46 -18.10 14.37 -1.28
C ASP A 46 -18.76 15.66 -0.75
N ARG A 47 -18.42 16.82 -1.32
CA ARG A 47 -19.00 18.12 -0.91
C ARG A 47 -20.52 18.23 -1.07
N ASP A 48 -21.10 17.41 -1.95
CA ASP A 48 -22.53 17.35 -2.22
C ASP A 48 -23.19 16.18 -1.47
N SER A 49 -22.48 15.57 -0.51
CA SER A 49 -22.88 14.39 0.26
C SER A 49 -23.12 13.14 -0.58
N LYS A 50 -22.60 13.08 -1.81
CA LYS A 50 -22.64 11.88 -2.65
C LYS A 50 -21.47 10.96 -2.27
N LEU A 51 -21.74 9.67 -2.08
CA LEU A 51 -20.68 8.70 -1.83
C LEU A 51 -19.86 8.47 -3.10
N ILE A 52 -18.55 8.70 -2.99
CA ILE A 52 -17.56 8.46 -4.02
C ILE A 52 -16.66 7.31 -3.54
N ASP A 53 -16.58 6.26 -4.35
CA ASP A 53 -15.61 5.20 -4.11
C ASP A 53 -14.22 5.68 -4.52
N VAL A 54 -13.33 5.88 -3.57
CA VAL A 54 -12.00 6.43 -3.83
C VAL A 54 -10.92 5.37 -4.01
N ALA A 55 -11.26 4.08 -3.90
CA ALA A 55 -10.33 2.97 -4.06
C ALA A 55 -10.54 2.25 -5.40
N LEU A 56 -9.49 2.07 -6.19
CA LEU A 56 -9.56 1.17 -7.36
C LEU A 56 -9.57 -0.29 -6.88
N GLY A 57 -10.20 -1.15 -7.66
CA GLY A 57 -10.31 -2.57 -7.38
C GLY A 57 -11.10 -3.31 -8.45
N PHE A 58 -11.64 -4.47 -8.06
CA PHE A 58 -12.39 -5.40 -8.90
C PHE A 58 -13.76 -5.75 -8.31
N ASP A 59 -14.60 -6.47 -9.07
CA ASP A 59 -15.96 -6.84 -8.66
C ASP A 59 -16.10 -8.31 -8.25
N THR A 60 -15.10 -9.16 -8.51
CA THR A 60 -15.20 -10.61 -8.33
C THR A 60 -14.05 -11.22 -7.54
N ILE A 61 -14.33 -12.33 -6.87
CA ILE A 61 -13.35 -13.14 -6.11
C ILE A 61 -12.17 -13.55 -7.00
N GLY A 62 -12.46 -14.07 -8.20
CA GLY A 62 -11.43 -14.57 -9.11
C GLY A 62 -10.48 -13.47 -9.60
N GLU A 63 -10.94 -12.23 -9.75
CA GLU A 63 -10.06 -11.10 -10.05
C GLU A 63 -9.13 -10.76 -8.88
N TYR A 64 -9.60 -10.88 -7.63
CA TYR A 64 -8.76 -10.71 -6.44
C TYR A 64 -7.77 -11.86 -6.24
N GLU A 65 -8.16 -13.11 -6.55
CA GLU A 65 -7.24 -14.26 -6.55
C GLU A 65 -6.13 -14.12 -7.62
N ASN A 66 -6.42 -13.40 -8.72
CA ASN A 66 -5.50 -13.17 -9.84
C ASN A 66 -5.03 -11.70 -9.96
N ASN A 67 -4.99 -10.97 -8.84
CA ASN A 67 -4.76 -9.53 -8.77
C ASN A 67 -3.30 -9.13 -9.02
N SER A 68 -2.79 -9.34 -10.24
CA SER A 68 -1.41 -9.00 -10.61
C SER A 68 -1.01 -7.53 -10.36
N ALA A 69 -1.98 -6.62 -10.22
CA ALA A 69 -1.75 -5.20 -9.94
C ALA A 69 -1.72 -4.86 -8.44
N ASN A 70 -1.96 -5.83 -7.54
CA ASN A 70 -2.02 -5.65 -6.09
C ASN A 70 -3.06 -4.63 -5.61
N PHE A 71 -4.20 -4.46 -6.30
CA PHE A 71 -5.24 -3.52 -5.86
C PHE A 71 -5.72 -3.80 -4.43
N GLY A 72 -5.48 -2.85 -3.53
CA GLY A 72 -6.09 -2.79 -2.19
C GLY A 72 -5.58 -3.83 -1.20
N CYS A 73 -4.68 -4.73 -1.59
CA CYS A 73 -4.22 -5.84 -0.77
C CYS A 73 -3.05 -5.47 0.14
N VAL A 74 -2.86 -6.26 1.20
CA VAL A 74 -1.64 -6.26 2.01
C VAL A 74 -0.53 -7.00 1.28
N VAL A 75 0.61 -6.34 1.16
CA VAL A 75 1.78 -6.89 0.49
C VAL A 75 2.82 -7.32 1.52
N GLY A 76 3.44 -8.47 1.30
CA GLY A 76 4.40 -9.10 2.21
C GLY A 76 4.86 -10.46 1.67
N ARG A 77 5.80 -11.18 2.31
CA ARG A 77 6.48 -10.84 3.58
C ARG A 77 7.33 -9.57 3.49
N TYR A 78 7.78 -9.22 2.28
CA TYR A 78 8.53 -8.00 1.99
C TYR A 78 7.88 -7.18 0.87
N GLY A 79 7.40 -5.98 1.22
CA GLY A 79 6.92 -4.97 0.29
C GLY A 79 8.06 -4.31 -0.46
N ASN A 80 7.77 -3.90 -1.70
CA ASN A 80 8.72 -3.40 -2.68
C ASN A 80 9.81 -4.43 -3.05
N ARG A 81 10.97 -3.96 -3.50
CA ARG A 81 11.99 -4.77 -4.15
C ARG A 81 13.13 -5.17 -3.21
N ILE A 82 13.71 -6.34 -3.48
CA ILE A 82 15.00 -6.80 -2.95
C ILE A 82 15.92 -7.06 -4.13
N ARG A 83 17.11 -6.43 -4.12
CA ARG A 83 18.12 -6.53 -5.17
C ARG A 83 18.51 -7.98 -5.40
N GLY A 84 18.49 -8.43 -6.67
CA GLY A 84 18.90 -9.79 -7.01
C GLY A 84 17.98 -10.88 -6.46
N GLY A 85 16.88 -10.52 -5.78
CA GLY A 85 16.13 -11.42 -4.93
C GLY A 85 16.99 -12.11 -3.88
N GLN A 86 18.07 -11.48 -3.43
CA GLN A 86 19.07 -12.12 -2.57
C GLN A 86 19.45 -11.21 -1.42
N PHE A 87 19.70 -11.80 -0.25
CA PHE A 87 20.22 -11.09 0.90
C PHE A 87 21.02 -12.01 1.83
N SER A 88 21.85 -11.41 2.69
CA SER A 88 22.61 -12.14 3.71
C SER A 88 22.00 -11.92 5.09
N PHE A 89 21.64 -12.99 5.78
CA PHE A 89 20.95 -12.94 7.07
C PHE A 89 21.33 -14.15 7.93
N GLY A 90 21.64 -13.92 9.20
CA GLY A 90 22.10 -14.97 10.11
C GLY A 90 23.38 -15.68 9.65
N GLY A 91 24.27 -14.98 8.93
CA GLY A 91 25.51 -15.55 8.38
C GLY A 91 25.30 -16.49 7.18
N ARG A 92 24.10 -16.53 6.59
CA ARG A 92 23.77 -17.30 5.39
C ARG A 92 23.23 -16.39 4.29
N THR A 93 23.39 -16.80 3.05
CA THR A 93 22.79 -16.12 1.89
C THR A 93 21.48 -16.80 1.54
N TRP A 94 20.42 -16.01 1.41
CA TRP A 94 19.07 -16.46 1.07
C TRP A 94 18.74 -15.99 -0.35
N GLN A 95 18.27 -16.93 -1.19
CA GLN A 95 17.81 -16.63 -2.54
C GLN A 95 16.29 -16.77 -2.59
N LEU A 96 15.62 -15.67 -2.91
CA LEU A 96 14.19 -15.59 -3.15
C LEU A 96 13.90 -15.73 -4.65
N GLU A 97 12.63 -15.95 -4.97
CA GLU A 97 12.12 -15.93 -6.33
C GLU A 97 12.38 -14.57 -7.00
N GLN A 98 12.84 -14.57 -8.25
CA GLN A 98 13.01 -13.35 -9.03
C GLN A 98 11.82 -13.19 -9.98
N ASN A 99 10.77 -12.51 -9.53
CA ASN A 99 9.53 -12.31 -10.29
C ASN A 99 9.51 -11.02 -11.11
N GLU A 100 10.52 -10.15 -10.95
CA GLU A 100 10.65 -8.93 -11.73
C GLU A 100 12.09 -8.75 -12.22
N GLY A 101 12.35 -9.22 -13.45
CA GLY A 101 13.70 -9.23 -14.01
C GLY A 101 14.65 -10.04 -13.12
N ASN A 102 15.67 -9.37 -12.56
CA ASN A 102 16.62 -10.00 -11.63
C ASN A 102 16.23 -9.81 -10.16
N ASN A 103 15.13 -9.15 -9.84
CA ASN A 103 14.78 -8.75 -8.49
C ASN A 103 13.59 -9.51 -7.95
N HIS A 104 13.46 -9.51 -6.62
CA HIS A 104 12.28 -10.01 -5.93
C HIS A 104 11.38 -8.82 -5.59
N LEU A 105 10.10 -8.89 -5.95
CA LEU A 105 9.12 -7.83 -5.75
C LEU A 105 7.91 -8.37 -4.99
N HIS A 106 7.55 -7.69 -3.90
CA HIS A 106 6.26 -7.86 -3.22
C HIS A 106 5.95 -9.29 -2.72
N GLY A 107 6.99 -10.06 -2.37
CA GLY A 107 6.83 -11.46 -1.92
C GLY A 107 6.71 -12.50 -3.04
N ALA A 108 6.63 -12.07 -4.30
CA ALA A 108 6.51 -12.93 -5.48
C ALA A 108 5.34 -13.93 -5.38
N SER A 109 5.49 -15.17 -5.84
CA SER A 109 4.42 -16.18 -5.74
C SER A 109 4.11 -16.57 -4.28
N GLY A 110 5.05 -16.33 -3.38
CA GLY A 110 4.87 -16.43 -1.93
C GLY A 110 4.25 -15.19 -1.29
N GLY A 111 3.79 -14.23 -2.09
CA GLY A 111 3.26 -12.96 -1.62
C GLY A 111 2.02 -13.09 -0.75
N TYR A 112 1.75 -12.08 0.05
CA TYR A 112 0.60 -12.03 0.98
C TYR A 112 -0.69 -11.52 0.33
N ALA A 113 -0.54 -10.82 -0.79
CA ALA A 113 -1.59 -10.15 -1.55
C ALA A 113 -2.71 -11.08 -2.04
N PHE A 114 -2.41 -12.35 -2.29
CA PHE A 114 -3.34 -13.31 -2.91
C PHE A 114 -3.77 -14.42 -1.95
N ARG A 115 -3.27 -14.39 -0.71
CA ARG A 115 -3.54 -15.45 0.25
C ARG A 115 -4.92 -15.28 0.85
N TYR A 116 -5.47 -16.39 1.32
CA TYR A 116 -6.60 -16.35 2.23
C TYR A 116 -6.12 -16.03 3.65
N TRP A 117 -6.71 -15.00 4.26
CA TRP A 117 -6.45 -14.56 5.62
C TRP A 117 -7.70 -14.77 6.48
N PRO A 118 -7.71 -15.74 7.40
CA PRO A 118 -8.84 -15.89 8.30
C PRO A 118 -8.96 -14.69 9.25
N VAL A 119 -10.19 -14.35 9.62
CA VAL A 119 -10.46 -13.31 10.61
C VAL A 119 -10.19 -13.86 12.02
N SER A 120 -9.39 -13.16 12.81
CA SER A 120 -9.13 -13.49 14.22
C SER A 120 -10.01 -12.70 15.18
N GLU A 121 -10.47 -11.50 14.79
CA GLU A 121 -11.28 -10.63 15.65
C GLU A 121 -12.23 -9.75 14.81
N GLU A 122 -13.47 -9.62 15.28
CA GLU A 122 -14.52 -8.77 14.70
C GLU A 122 -15.04 -7.82 15.80
N GLY A 123 -15.07 -6.52 15.51
CA GLY A 123 -15.69 -5.50 16.35
C GLY A 123 -16.58 -4.56 15.53
N ASP A 124 -17.36 -3.72 16.21
CA ASP A 124 -18.29 -2.79 15.53
C ASP A 124 -17.57 -1.73 14.68
N ASP A 125 -16.30 -1.46 14.98
CA ASP A 125 -15.47 -0.44 14.36
C ASP A 125 -14.15 -0.98 13.80
N HIS A 126 -13.88 -2.28 13.91
CA HIS A 126 -12.64 -2.87 13.43
C HIS A 126 -12.77 -4.34 13.03
N LEU A 127 -11.78 -4.79 12.26
CA LEU A 127 -11.65 -6.17 11.79
C LEU A 127 -10.16 -6.54 11.78
N THR A 128 -9.81 -7.65 12.42
CA THR A 128 -8.43 -8.17 12.42
C THR A 128 -8.35 -9.48 11.65
N PHE A 129 -7.49 -9.48 10.62
CA PHE A 129 -7.08 -10.65 9.88
C PHE A 129 -5.76 -11.20 10.43
N HIS A 130 -5.53 -12.50 10.27
CA HIS A 130 -4.26 -13.11 10.62
C HIS A 130 -3.70 -13.99 9.50
N LEU A 131 -2.37 -14.13 9.47
CA LEU A 131 -1.66 -15.09 8.63
C LEU A 131 -0.51 -15.69 9.43
N GLU A 132 -0.40 -17.02 9.34
CA GLU A 132 0.79 -17.75 9.74
C GLU A 132 1.66 -18.01 8.51
N SER A 133 2.94 -17.65 8.60
CA SER A 133 3.92 -17.82 7.53
C SER A 133 5.08 -18.63 8.10
N PRO A 134 5.14 -19.96 7.87
CA PRO A 134 6.16 -20.81 8.48
C PRO A 134 7.57 -20.48 7.98
N ASP A 135 8.58 -21.07 8.62
CA ASP A 135 9.97 -21.00 8.15
C ASP A 135 10.07 -21.54 6.71
N GLY A 136 10.81 -20.82 5.86
CA GLY A 136 10.96 -21.12 4.43
C GLY A 136 9.81 -20.67 3.54
N ASP A 137 8.71 -20.16 4.09
CA ASP A 137 7.58 -19.67 3.31
C ASP A 137 7.98 -18.48 2.43
N GLY A 138 7.71 -18.57 1.12
CA GLY A 138 8.21 -17.61 0.11
C GLY A 138 9.74 -17.57 -0.03
N GLY A 139 10.46 -18.52 0.55
CA GLY A 139 11.93 -18.55 0.59
C GLY A 139 12.56 -17.75 1.75
N TYR A 140 11.75 -17.19 2.65
CA TYR A 140 12.22 -16.37 3.76
C TYR A 140 12.60 -17.21 4.98
N PRO A 141 13.66 -16.83 5.74
CA PRO A 141 14.02 -17.48 7.00
C PRO A 141 13.00 -17.20 8.10
N GLY A 142 12.82 -18.14 9.02
CA GLY A 142 12.03 -17.98 10.23
C GLY A 142 10.53 -17.98 9.99
N ASP A 143 9.78 -18.43 10.99
CA ASP A 143 8.33 -18.26 11.02
C ASP A 143 7.94 -16.79 11.23
N LEU A 144 6.71 -16.42 10.92
CA LEU A 144 6.05 -15.28 11.55
C LEU A 144 4.54 -15.49 11.64
N THR A 145 3.94 -14.69 12.50
CA THR A 145 2.51 -14.40 12.52
C THR A 145 2.33 -12.93 12.22
N ALA A 146 1.51 -12.62 11.22
CA ALA A 146 1.08 -11.26 10.91
C ALA A 146 -0.37 -11.08 11.32
N LEU A 147 -0.65 -10.00 12.04
CA LEU A 147 -1.99 -9.49 12.31
C LEU A 147 -2.17 -8.17 11.57
N VAL A 148 -3.26 -8.05 10.83
CA VAL A 148 -3.63 -6.81 10.14
C VAL A 148 -5.01 -6.39 10.62
N THR A 149 -5.06 -5.28 11.33
CA THR A 149 -6.31 -4.69 11.84
C THR A 149 -6.67 -3.48 11.01
N TYR A 150 -7.89 -3.48 10.46
CA TYR A 150 -8.52 -2.30 9.88
C TYR A 150 -9.50 -1.72 10.90
N SER A 151 -9.37 -0.44 11.22
CA SER A 151 -10.27 0.26 12.14
C SER A 151 -10.82 1.51 11.47
N LEU A 152 -12.13 1.71 11.53
CA LEU A 152 -12.81 2.90 11.04
C LEU A 152 -13.24 3.76 12.23
N SER A 153 -12.87 5.04 12.24
CA SER A 153 -13.28 5.99 13.28
C SER A 153 -14.46 6.86 12.83
N GLU A 154 -15.12 7.51 13.79
CA GLU A 154 -16.21 8.45 13.50
C GLU A 154 -15.71 9.71 12.76
N ASP A 155 -14.44 10.13 12.91
CA ASP A 155 -13.85 11.24 12.16
C ASP A 155 -13.33 10.85 10.75
N ASN A 156 -13.90 9.79 10.16
CA ASN A 156 -13.55 9.27 8.82
C ASN A 156 -12.08 8.86 8.69
N GLY A 157 -11.47 8.36 9.76
CA GLY A 157 -10.14 7.75 9.74
C GLY A 157 -10.23 6.25 9.50
N LEU A 158 -9.64 5.78 8.40
CA LEU A 158 -9.35 4.36 8.18
C LEU A 158 -7.92 4.08 8.62
N THR A 159 -7.75 3.38 9.74
CA THR A 159 -6.45 2.98 10.29
C THR A 159 -6.15 1.53 9.95
N LEU A 160 -4.97 1.29 9.39
CA LEU A 160 -4.39 -0.03 9.15
C LEU A 160 -3.26 -0.22 10.15
N SER A 161 -3.35 -1.24 10.99
CA SER A 161 -2.32 -1.61 11.96
C SER A 161 -1.76 -2.98 11.62
N TYR A 162 -0.43 -3.07 11.57
CA TYR A 162 0.32 -4.27 11.25
C TYR A 162 1.13 -4.67 12.48
N ARG A 163 0.84 -5.85 13.02
CA ARG A 163 1.64 -6.44 14.09
C ARG A 163 2.24 -7.74 13.60
N VAL A 164 3.56 -7.81 13.56
CA VAL A 164 4.31 -9.00 13.16
C VAL A 164 5.13 -9.52 14.32
N THR A 165 4.93 -10.79 14.66
CA THR A 165 5.66 -11.51 15.69
C THR A 165 6.31 -12.76 15.12
N THR A 166 7.37 -13.23 15.76
CA THR A 166 8.06 -14.44 15.33
C THR A 166 8.67 -15.20 16.51
N SER A 167 8.84 -16.51 16.36
CA SER A 167 9.67 -17.33 17.25
C SER A 167 11.16 -17.31 16.88
N SER A 168 11.51 -16.95 15.64
CA SER A 168 12.87 -16.98 15.09
C SER A 168 13.17 -15.69 14.31
N GLU A 169 14.39 -15.16 14.40
CA GLU A 169 14.76 -13.94 13.67
C GLU A 169 14.40 -14.04 12.17
N THR A 170 13.74 -13.01 11.62
CA THR A 170 13.32 -12.94 10.21
C THR A 170 13.37 -11.50 9.70
N VAL A 171 12.97 -11.30 8.44
CA VAL A 171 12.82 -9.98 7.81
C VAL A 171 11.38 -9.76 7.38
N CYS A 172 10.87 -8.55 7.56
CA CYS A 172 9.50 -8.19 7.17
C CYS A 172 9.38 -6.70 6.82
N ASN A 173 8.51 -6.40 5.86
CA ASN A 173 8.13 -5.04 5.49
C ASN A 173 6.70 -5.06 4.91
N LEU A 174 5.68 -5.03 5.75
CA LEU A 174 4.29 -5.03 5.28
C LEU A 174 3.84 -3.61 4.88
N THR A 175 2.99 -3.54 3.87
CA THR A 175 2.25 -2.33 3.49
C THR A 175 0.91 -2.70 2.85
N ASN A 176 0.07 -1.72 2.54
CA ASN A 176 -1.16 -1.92 1.76
C ASN A 176 -1.05 -1.16 0.43
N HIS A 177 -1.36 -1.85 -0.66
CA HIS A 177 -1.18 -1.37 -2.03
C HIS A 177 -2.49 -0.84 -2.63
N ASN A 178 -3.26 -0.08 -1.85
CA ASN A 178 -4.44 0.59 -2.37
C ASN A 178 -4.08 1.68 -3.38
N TYR A 179 -4.79 1.69 -4.50
CA TYR A 179 -4.72 2.77 -5.48
C TYR A 179 -5.89 3.70 -5.23
N PHE A 180 -5.59 4.97 -5.00
CA PHE A 180 -6.57 6.02 -4.76
C PHE A 180 -6.86 6.79 -6.04
N ASN A 181 -8.14 7.12 -6.23
CA ASN A 181 -8.59 8.22 -7.08
C ASN A 181 -9.70 8.94 -6.32
N LEU A 182 -9.38 10.08 -5.72
CA LEU A 182 -10.31 10.85 -4.88
C LEU A 182 -11.41 11.53 -5.69
N SER A 183 -11.32 11.50 -7.03
CA SER A 183 -12.39 11.88 -7.94
C SER A 183 -13.34 10.72 -8.31
N GLY A 184 -13.07 9.52 -7.78
CA GLY A 184 -13.83 8.29 -8.02
C GLY A 184 -13.02 7.25 -8.79
N ALA A 185 -13.08 6.00 -8.34
CA ALA A 185 -12.45 4.87 -9.01
C ALA A 185 -12.90 4.78 -10.47
N GLY A 186 -11.93 4.79 -11.39
CA GLY A 186 -12.20 4.75 -12.83
C GLY A 186 -12.64 6.09 -13.46
N ASN A 187 -12.64 7.19 -12.70
CA ASN A 187 -13.00 8.52 -13.21
C ASN A 187 -11.80 9.26 -13.81
N GLY A 188 -11.18 8.66 -14.83
CA GLY A 188 -10.01 9.23 -15.53
C GLY A 188 -8.71 9.12 -14.74
N ASP A 189 -7.78 10.03 -15.00
CA ASP A 189 -6.47 10.11 -14.33
C ASP A 189 -6.51 10.93 -13.02
N VAL A 190 -5.40 10.88 -12.28
CA VAL A 190 -5.20 11.60 -11.01
C VAL A 190 -4.28 12.82 -11.12
N LEU A 191 -3.99 13.29 -12.34
CA LEU A 191 -2.95 14.31 -12.57
C LEU A 191 -3.32 15.68 -11.99
N ASP A 192 -4.61 15.93 -11.77
CA ASP A 192 -5.15 17.14 -11.15
C ASP A 192 -5.19 17.09 -9.61
N HIS A 193 -4.91 15.94 -8.99
CA HIS A 193 -4.89 15.83 -7.54
C HIS A 193 -3.71 16.62 -6.99
N GLU A 194 -3.95 17.44 -5.98
CA GLU A 194 -2.90 18.17 -5.28
C GLU A 194 -2.32 17.27 -4.19
N LEU A 195 -1.03 16.96 -4.29
CA LEU A 195 -0.30 16.12 -3.35
C LEU A 195 0.68 16.98 -2.54
N MET A 196 0.81 16.65 -1.26
CA MET A 196 1.87 17.11 -0.37
C MET A 196 2.48 15.90 0.34
N ILE A 197 3.80 15.84 0.44
CA ILE A 197 4.53 14.82 1.20
C ILE A 197 5.59 15.55 2.02
N GLN A 198 5.55 15.39 3.34
CA GLN A 198 6.54 15.96 4.24
C GLN A 198 7.82 15.11 4.24
N ALA A 199 8.68 15.32 3.24
CA ALA A 199 9.89 14.54 3.02
C ALA A 199 11.06 15.43 2.58
N ASP A 200 12.27 15.12 3.06
CA ASP A 200 13.50 15.84 2.69
C ASP A 200 14.24 15.17 1.53
N SER A 201 14.03 13.87 1.36
CA SER A 201 14.72 13.06 0.35
C SER A 201 13.84 11.92 -0.15
N ILE A 202 14.20 11.35 -1.29
CA ILE A 202 13.79 10.01 -1.69
C ILE A 202 14.96 9.04 -1.51
N THR A 203 14.70 7.74 -1.56
CA THR A 203 15.74 6.75 -1.87
C THR A 203 15.96 6.71 -3.38
N GLU A 204 17.10 7.19 -3.85
CA GLU A 204 17.45 7.23 -5.27
C GLU A 204 17.41 5.82 -5.88
N ILE A 205 16.73 5.66 -7.02
CA ILE A 205 16.62 4.37 -7.72
C ILE A 205 17.60 4.27 -8.88
N ASP A 206 18.03 3.05 -9.17
CA ASP A 206 18.68 2.70 -10.43
C ASP A 206 17.68 2.30 -11.52
N LYS A 207 18.19 1.89 -12.69
CA LYS A 207 17.38 1.46 -13.85
C LYS A 207 16.54 0.19 -13.61
N GLU A 208 16.80 -0.55 -12.54
CA GLU A 208 16.03 -1.72 -12.13
C GLU A 208 15.10 -1.39 -10.94
N PHE A 209 14.87 -0.10 -10.68
CA PHE A 209 14.02 0.43 -9.61
C PHE A 209 14.51 0.06 -8.19
N ILE A 210 15.78 -0.30 -8.05
CA ILE A 210 16.38 -0.63 -6.75
C ILE A 210 17.06 0.61 -6.18
N PRO A 211 16.91 0.89 -4.88
CA PRO A 211 17.69 1.93 -4.24
C PRO A 211 19.21 1.77 -4.43
N THR A 212 19.89 2.86 -4.74
CA THR A 212 21.35 2.93 -4.83
C THR A 212 22.01 2.95 -3.45
N GLY A 213 21.21 3.21 -2.40
CA GLY A 213 21.66 3.52 -1.03
C GLY A 213 21.80 5.02 -0.77
N VAL A 214 21.64 5.87 -1.78
CA VAL A 214 21.70 7.33 -1.66
C VAL A 214 20.34 7.91 -1.29
N LEU A 215 20.32 8.80 -0.29
CA LEU A 215 19.18 9.65 -0.01
C LEU A 215 19.29 10.93 -0.85
N PHE A 216 18.49 11.00 -1.92
CA PHE A 216 18.52 12.12 -2.86
C PHE A 216 17.60 13.25 -2.39
N PRO A 217 18.10 14.48 -2.15
CA PRO A 217 17.29 15.59 -1.64
C PRO A 217 16.17 16.00 -2.62
N VAL A 218 14.95 16.21 -2.12
CA VAL A 218 13.83 16.58 -3.00
C VAL A 218 13.76 18.07 -3.31
N LYS A 219 14.35 18.92 -2.46
CA LYS A 219 14.21 20.38 -2.55
C LYS A 219 14.60 20.91 -3.93
N ASP A 220 13.77 21.79 -4.49
CA ASP A 220 14.00 22.42 -5.80
C ASP A 220 14.05 21.42 -6.98
N THR A 221 13.43 20.24 -6.84
CA THR A 221 13.35 19.20 -7.88
C THR A 221 11.90 18.87 -8.25
N ALA A 222 11.71 18.05 -9.30
CA ALA A 222 10.39 17.49 -9.66
C ALA A 222 9.76 16.65 -8.53
N LEU A 223 10.56 16.14 -7.60
CA LEU A 223 10.12 15.36 -6.45
C LEU A 223 9.74 16.25 -5.25
N ASP A 224 9.88 17.58 -5.32
CA ASP A 224 9.53 18.45 -4.18
C ASP A 224 8.02 18.57 -4.00
N PHE A 225 7.48 17.80 -3.04
CA PHE A 225 6.08 17.84 -2.59
C PHE A 225 5.93 18.48 -1.20
N ASN A 226 6.92 19.24 -0.71
CA ASN A 226 6.80 19.92 0.60
C ASN A 226 5.81 21.08 0.59
N THR A 227 5.37 21.49 -0.60
CA THR A 227 4.22 22.37 -0.79
C THR A 227 3.21 21.64 -1.67
N PRO A 228 1.89 21.78 -1.42
CA PRO A 228 0.88 21.14 -2.26
C PRO A 228 1.06 21.50 -3.73
N LYS A 229 1.10 20.49 -4.61
CA LYS A 229 1.13 20.67 -6.06
C LYS A 229 0.38 19.55 -6.77
N ALA A 230 -0.17 19.85 -7.94
CA ALA A 230 -0.79 18.84 -8.79
C ALA A 230 0.23 17.73 -9.12
N ILE A 231 -0.17 16.46 -9.02
CA ILE A 231 0.65 15.30 -9.37
C ILE A 231 1.21 15.48 -10.79
N GLY A 232 0.38 15.92 -11.73
CA GLY A 232 0.75 16.10 -13.13
C GLY A 232 1.74 17.24 -13.42
N ARG A 233 2.02 18.14 -12.45
CA ARG A 233 2.84 19.34 -12.70
C ARG A 233 4.22 19.00 -13.25
N ASP A 234 4.90 18.05 -12.60
CA ASP A 234 6.30 17.71 -12.88
C ASP A 234 6.47 16.24 -13.34
N ILE A 235 5.37 15.52 -13.61
CA ILE A 235 5.37 14.07 -13.87
C ILE A 235 6.15 13.66 -15.13
N HIS A 236 6.36 14.60 -16.06
CA HIS A 236 7.13 14.40 -17.30
C HIS A 236 8.48 15.16 -17.29
N SER A 237 8.99 15.51 -16.10
CA SER A 237 10.29 16.14 -15.97
C SER A 237 11.39 15.30 -16.61
N SER A 238 12.37 15.98 -17.24
CA SER A 238 13.56 15.34 -17.82
C SER A 238 14.63 14.96 -16.79
N MET A 239 14.36 15.14 -15.49
CA MET A 239 15.22 14.67 -14.42
C MET A 239 15.36 13.15 -14.49
N GLU A 240 16.58 12.63 -14.32
CA GLU A 240 16.90 11.20 -14.49
C GLU A 240 15.94 10.27 -13.71
N GLN A 241 15.72 10.54 -12.42
CA GLN A 241 14.81 9.74 -11.58
C GLN A 241 13.37 9.68 -12.11
N MET A 242 12.89 10.76 -12.74
CA MET A 242 11.54 10.82 -13.33
C MET A 242 11.48 10.08 -14.67
N VAL A 243 12.54 10.18 -15.47
CA VAL A 243 12.67 9.45 -16.74
C VAL A 243 12.71 7.94 -16.50
N LEU A 244 13.47 7.50 -15.49
CA LEU A 244 13.53 6.08 -15.09
C LEU A 244 12.16 5.56 -14.67
N ALA A 245 11.43 6.31 -13.83
CA ALA A 245 10.15 5.87 -13.28
C ALA A 245 8.97 6.00 -14.25
N GLY A 246 9.06 6.84 -15.28
CA GLY A 246 7.95 7.10 -16.22
C GLY A 246 6.74 7.78 -15.57
N GLY A 247 6.98 8.47 -14.46
CA GLY A 247 6.03 9.06 -13.51
C GLY A 247 6.69 9.11 -12.13
N TYR A 248 5.91 9.00 -11.06
CA TYR A 248 6.46 8.78 -9.72
C TYR A 248 6.38 7.29 -9.39
N ASP A 249 7.50 6.75 -8.91
CA ASP A 249 7.62 5.40 -8.35
C ASP A 249 8.81 5.39 -7.38
N HIS A 250 8.72 6.23 -6.36
CA HIS A 250 9.82 6.52 -5.44
C HIS A 250 9.37 6.40 -3.99
N ASN A 251 10.24 5.85 -3.16
CA ASN A 251 10.08 5.90 -1.71
C ASN A 251 10.58 7.25 -1.19
N PHE A 252 9.66 8.05 -0.66
CA PHE A 252 9.92 9.31 0.03
C PHE A 252 10.28 9.04 1.48
N VAL A 253 11.37 9.65 1.94
CA VAL A 253 11.83 9.57 3.33
C VAL A 253 11.19 10.68 4.14
N PHE A 254 10.30 10.30 5.06
CA PHE A 254 9.56 11.28 5.85
C PHE A 254 10.49 12.08 6.75
N ARG A 255 10.24 13.40 6.82
CA ARG A 255 10.74 14.24 7.91
C ARG A 255 9.85 14.02 9.14
N LYS A 256 10.38 14.25 10.34
CA LYS A 256 9.53 14.29 11.55
C LYS A 256 8.60 15.51 11.48
N THR A 257 7.32 15.30 11.77
CA THR A 257 6.29 16.34 11.74
C THR A 257 5.22 16.07 12.81
N GLU A 258 4.54 17.13 13.25
CA GLU A 258 3.38 17.04 14.17
C GLU A 258 2.04 16.90 13.41
N GLY A 259 2.04 17.18 12.10
CA GLY A 259 0.87 17.09 11.23
C GLY A 259 0.82 15.80 10.39
N PRO A 260 -0.02 15.74 9.34
CA PRO A 260 -0.08 14.58 8.45
C PRO A 260 1.24 14.41 7.69
N ASN A 261 1.76 13.19 7.60
CA ASN A 261 2.97 12.87 6.84
C ASN A 261 2.81 13.18 5.34
N ALA A 262 1.60 12.98 4.80
CA ALA A 262 1.24 13.32 3.43
C ALA A 262 -0.24 13.72 3.35
N SER A 263 -0.63 14.40 2.27
CA SER A 263 -2.04 14.67 1.96
C SER A 263 -2.28 14.71 0.46
N ALA A 264 -3.45 14.23 0.02
CA ALA A 264 -3.93 14.34 -1.35
C ALA A 264 -5.31 15.02 -1.37
N TYR A 265 -5.52 15.97 -2.28
CA TYR A 265 -6.78 16.67 -2.46
C TYR A 265 -7.25 16.55 -3.91
N ALA A 266 -8.53 16.21 -4.12
CA ALA A 266 -9.17 16.27 -5.42
C ALA A 266 -10.05 17.53 -5.55
N PRO A 267 -9.67 18.51 -6.39
CA PRO A 267 -10.48 19.71 -6.60
C PRO A 267 -11.90 19.42 -7.11
N LYS A 268 -12.08 18.34 -7.88
CA LYS A 268 -13.37 17.95 -8.48
C LYS A 268 -14.42 17.57 -7.43
N THR A 269 -14.06 16.75 -6.46
CA THR A 269 -14.98 16.26 -5.40
C THR A 269 -14.90 17.11 -4.13
N GLY A 270 -13.76 17.76 -3.89
CA GLY A 270 -13.46 18.44 -2.63
C GLY A 270 -12.95 17.50 -1.54
N ILE A 271 -12.72 16.22 -1.85
CA ILE A 271 -12.21 15.24 -0.90
C ILE A 271 -10.73 15.51 -0.64
N LEU A 272 -10.39 15.66 0.64
CA LEU A 272 -9.04 15.70 1.18
C LEU A 272 -8.77 14.40 1.94
N MET A 273 -7.68 13.73 1.58
CA MET A 273 -7.13 12.59 2.31
C MET A 273 -5.84 13.02 3.01
N GLU A 274 -5.77 12.84 4.32
CA GLU A 274 -4.57 13.04 5.13
C GLU A 274 -4.02 11.69 5.59
N VAL A 275 -2.70 11.53 5.55
CA VAL A 275 -2.00 10.28 5.91
C VAL A 275 -1.17 10.50 7.16
N PHE A 276 -1.40 9.69 8.19
CA PHE A 276 -0.61 9.66 9.43
C PHE A 276 0.02 8.28 9.59
N THR A 277 1.31 8.21 9.87
CA THR A 277 2.00 6.93 10.02
C THR A 277 3.22 7.01 10.94
N ASN A 278 3.57 5.88 11.55
CA ASN A 278 4.87 5.70 12.20
C ASN A 278 5.94 5.09 11.28
N SER A 279 5.60 4.76 10.02
CA SER A 279 6.56 4.27 9.03
C SER A 279 7.58 5.35 8.66
N PRO A 280 8.84 4.99 8.37
CA PRO A 280 9.87 5.97 8.04
C PRO A 280 9.74 6.55 6.62
N GLY A 281 9.02 5.88 5.72
CA GLY A 281 8.84 6.34 4.35
C GLY A 281 7.50 5.94 3.74
N VAL A 282 7.28 6.42 2.52
CA VAL A 282 6.11 6.13 1.70
C VAL A 282 6.49 5.96 0.24
N GLN A 283 6.04 4.88 -0.40
CA GLN A 283 6.09 4.77 -1.86
C GLN A 283 4.98 5.63 -2.45
N LEU A 284 5.34 6.63 -3.26
CA LEU A 284 4.41 7.25 -4.19
C LEU A 284 4.56 6.55 -5.53
N TYR A 285 3.52 5.81 -5.92
CA TYR A 285 3.42 5.21 -7.24
C TYR A 285 2.19 5.75 -7.98
N THR A 286 2.38 6.32 -9.17
CA THR A 286 1.29 6.93 -9.95
C THR A 286 0.76 6.06 -11.07
N ALA A 287 0.67 4.74 -10.85
CA ALA A 287 0.10 3.79 -11.83
C ALA A 287 0.72 3.92 -13.24
N ASN A 288 2.05 4.09 -13.29
CA ASN A 288 2.79 4.41 -14.52
C ASN A 288 2.68 3.31 -15.58
N PHE A 289 2.44 2.07 -15.14
CA PHE A 289 2.35 0.88 -15.98
C PHE A 289 0.91 0.44 -16.29
N MET A 290 -0.12 1.13 -15.77
CA MET A 290 -1.48 0.93 -16.28
C MET A 290 -1.56 1.47 -17.72
N ASP A 291 -2.23 0.73 -18.60
CA ASP A 291 -2.31 1.05 -20.03
C ASP A 291 -3.75 1.08 -20.56
N GLY A 292 -4.74 1.01 -19.66
CA GLY A 292 -6.16 0.94 -20.04
C GLY A 292 -6.64 -0.47 -20.39
N THR A 293 -5.84 -1.52 -20.20
CA THR A 293 -6.27 -2.90 -20.44
C THR A 293 -6.89 -3.56 -19.21
N THR A 294 -6.46 -3.16 -18.01
CA THR A 294 -7.04 -3.63 -16.74
C THR A 294 -8.47 -3.14 -16.61
N VAL A 295 -9.41 -4.09 -16.57
CA VAL A 295 -10.83 -3.84 -16.31
C VAL A 295 -11.05 -3.95 -14.81
N GLY A 296 -11.46 -2.86 -14.19
CA GLY A 296 -11.82 -2.79 -12.79
C GLY A 296 -13.32 -2.84 -12.56
N LYS A 297 -13.73 -2.32 -11.39
CA LYS A 297 -15.13 -2.24 -10.96
C LYS A 297 -16.04 -1.64 -12.04
N ASN A 298 -17.24 -2.21 -12.13
CA ASN A 298 -18.29 -1.86 -13.07
C ASN A 298 -17.85 -1.88 -14.54
N GLY A 299 -16.85 -2.69 -14.87
CA GLY A 299 -16.31 -2.79 -16.23
C GLY A 299 -15.48 -1.58 -16.68
N VAL A 300 -15.10 -0.68 -15.77
CA VAL A 300 -14.32 0.51 -16.10
C VAL A 300 -12.86 0.15 -16.32
N LYS A 301 -12.27 0.62 -17.41
CA LYS A 301 -10.85 0.44 -17.70
C LYS A 301 -10.01 1.49 -17.00
N TYR A 302 -8.98 1.08 -16.26
CA TYR A 302 -8.09 2.02 -15.57
C TYR A 302 -6.96 2.49 -16.51
N PRO A 303 -6.89 3.79 -16.86
CA PRO A 303 -5.86 4.31 -17.74
C PRO A 303 -4.51 4.44 -17.02
N LYS A 304 -3.45 4.74 -17.78
CA LYS A 304 -2.20 5.24 -17.21
C LYS A 304 -2.48 6.42 -16.29
N HIS A 305 -1.91 6.40 -15.08
CA HIS A 305 -2.18 7.39 -14.04
C HIS A 305 -3.65 7.42 -13.55
N GLY A 306 -4.41 6.34 -13.73
CA GLY A 306 -5.79 6.22 -13.27
C GLY A 306 -5.98 6.18 -11.74
N GLY A 307 -4.88 5.96 -11.01
CA GLY A 307 -4.81 5.98 -9.56
C GLY A 307 -3.40 6.28 -9.07
N PHE A 308 -3.26 6.57 -7.77
CA PHE A 308 -1.97 6.68 -7.10
C PHE A 308 -1.95 5.87 -5.79
N CYS A 309 -0.79 5.34 -5.42
CA CYS A 309 -0.57 4.66 -4.15
C CYS A 309 0.24 5.55 -3.19
N LEU A 310 -0.02 5.39 -1.89
CA LEU A 310 0.80 5.93 -0.81
C LEU A 310 1.11 4.79 0.15
N GLU A 311 2.04 3.91 -0.25
CA GLU A 311 2.39 2.72 0.52
C GLU A 311 3.36 3.08 1.63
N THR A 312 2.85 3.28 2.86
CA THR A 312 3.71 3.53 4.02
C THR A 312 4.49 2.28 4.38
N GLN A 313 5.82 2.38 4.48
CA GLN A 313 6.70 1.22 4.56
C GLN A 313 8.09 1.56 5.13
N LEU A 314 8.89 0.52 5.38
CA LEU A 314 10.36 0.64 5.39
C LEU A 314 10.88 0.89 3.98
N PHE A 315 12.10 1.40 3.87
CA PHE A 315 12.69 1.70 2.56
C PHE A 315 12.88 0.42 1.76
N PRO A 316 12.70 0.45 0.42
CA PRO A 316 12.99 -0.71 -0.41
C PRO A 316 14.44 -1.18 -0.25
N ASP A 317 14.66 -2.49 -0.42
CA ASP A 317 15.98 -3.12 -0.30
C ASP A 317 16.71 -2.87 1.06
N SER A 318 16.00 -2.45 2.12
CA SER A 318 16.59 -2.22 3.46
C SER A 318 17.36 -3.42 4.00
N VAL A 319 17.00 -4.65 3.58
CA VAL A 319 17.70 -5.87 3.98
C VAL A 319 19.15 -5.93 3.47
N ASN A 320 19.45 -5.22 2.37
CA ASN A 320 20.78 -5.12 1.77
C ASN A 320 21.44 -3.75 1.99
N GLN A 321 20.78 -2.83 2.71
CA GLN A 321 21.21 -1.45 2.89
C GLN A 321 21.35 -1.13 4.38
N PRO A 322 22.51 -1.40 5.02
CA PRO A 322 22.68 -1.25 6.47
C PRO A 322 22.47 0.17 7.02
N SER A 323 22.46 1.20 6.16
CA SER A 323 22.17 2.58 6.54
C SER A 323 20.67 2.90 6.58
N PHE A 324 19.83 2.02 6.04
CA PHE A 324 18.37 2.17 6.05
C PHE A 324 17.76 1.60 7.34
N PRO A 325 16.53 2.01 7.69
CA PRO A 325 15.83 1.43 8.83
C PRO A 325 15.73 -0.09 8.74
N SER A 326 16.07 -0.77 9.83
CA SER A 326 16.10 -2.23 9.87
C SER A 326 14.72 -2.85 9.60
N CYS A 327 14.70 -3.87 8.75
CA CYS A 327 13.53 -4.72 8.50
C CYS A 327 13.55 -6.04 9.30
N VAL A 328 14.48 -6.17 10.25
CA VAL A 328 14.64 -7.38 11.05
C VAL A 328 13.58 -7.44 12.15
N VAL A 329 12.91 -8.58 12.27
CA VAL A 329 11.94 -8.87 13.33
C VAL A 329 12.49 -9.95 14.22
N THR A 330 12.47 -9.71 15.53
CA THR A 330 12.86 -10.69 16.55
C THR A 330 11.71 -10.90 17.54
N LYS A 331 11.82 -11.92 18.40
CA LYS A 331 10.88 -12.14 19.49
C LYS A 331 10.74 -10.92 20.42
N ASP A 332 11.85 -10.23 20.68
CA ASP A 332 11.92 -9.09 21.60
C ASP A 332 11.68 -7.74 20.89
N SER A 333 11.65 -7.73 19.57
CA SER A 333 11.41 -6.56 18.73
C SER A 333 10.42 -6.91 17.62
N PRO A 334 9.11 -7.06 17.94
CA PRO A 334 8.07 -7.22 16.94
C PRO A 334 7.97 -5.97 16.07
N GLN A 335 7.52 -6.13 14.82
CA GLN A 335 7.16 -4.98 13.99
C GLN A 335 5.75 -4.52 14.37
N ASP A 336 5.60 -3.22 14.57
CA ASP A 336 4.34 -2.56 14.91
C ASP A 336 4.21 -1.26 14.10
N PHE A 337 3.55 -1.34 12.94
CA PHE A 337 3.30 -0.20 12.07
C PHE A 337 1.83 0.16 12.04
N HIS A 338 1.53 1.44 11.94
CA HIS A 338 0.18 1.92 11.74
C HIS A 338 0.13 3.04 10.72
N THR A 339 -0.92 3.06 9.92
CA THR A 339 -1.20 4.10 8.94
C THR A 339 -2.68 4.45 8.95
N THR A 340 -2.98 5.73 9.14
CA THR A 340 -4.34 6.26 9.09
C THR A 340 -4.52 7.10 7.84
N TYR A 341 -5.49 6.73 7.01
CA TYR A 341 -6.03 7.56 5.94
C TYR A 341 -7.29 8.26 6.47
N ARG A 342 -7.18 9.56 6.77
CA ARG A 342 -8.31 10.36 7.26
C ARG A 342 -8.90 11.20 6.13
N PHE A 343 -10.22 11.10 5.95
CA PHE A 343 -10.93 11.79 4.87
C PHE A 343 -11.78 12.95 5.39
N SER A 344 -11.70 14.07 4.69
CA SER A 344 -12.49 15.28 4.99
C SER A 344 -12.84 16.03 3.70
N ILE A 345 -13.61 17.11 3.82
CA ILE A 345 -13.97 17.99 2.71
C ILE A 345 -13.31 19.35 2.89
N ARG A 346 -12.78 19.90 1.79
CA ARG A 346 -12.17 21.23 1.72
C ARG A 346 -12.82 22.12 0.67
#